data_AF-A0A350CIV4-F1
#
_entry.id   AF-A0A350CIV4-F1
#
_cell.length_a   1.000
_cell.length_b   1.000
_cell.length_c   1.000
_cell.angle_alpha   90.00
_cell.angle_beta   90.00
_cell.angle_gamma   90.00
#
_symmetry.space_group_name_H-M   'P 1'
#
loop_
_entity.id
_entity.type
_entity.pdbx_description
1 polymer ?
#
loop_
_entity_poly.entity_id
_entity_poly.type
_entity_poly.pdbx_seq_one_letter_code
_entity_poly.pdbx_strand_id
1 'polypeptide(L)'
;MKTAVAALEAAHQKTAPLAEAMFAAEAKATEARSTHSDLLLRQSSLTARMDAATRINALIAAQAAEQSAQQNVASRQAAVIAATQSVNEGQTAVKSMEQALQQAVTAQTAAAEADQVAAANAAKAAQIHNLLTQATGSLTQAAAAGTELVPAPLAESLQSRLTAAAGTSDTLTAVAAKSAQAMAAADATLVKARENLTAAQAELERRKTASTAAEADVAAAQQQFSQAVTAADTAAEPIPADLAGRFALSPLKPLSPEQLCWTVFRVTTVYDRYVAAEEAELSKTVPLTEELRQDPAAMAVRAAQLEQRAWDKLKGNLGSYVSMYGGAPGQPQTDFYASPDQALFTANGGAINSWVAPAGGNSAERIIKATDPRVAAEELYLGVLTRMPTEDEVNEVTAFLAARPDRSLAAQELVWGLLSSAEFRFNH
;
A
#
# COMPACT_ATOMS: atom_id res chain seq x y z
N MET A 1 99.89 -16.19 2.05
CA MET A 1 98.72 -15.40 2.51
C MET A 1 98.50 -14.12 1.71
N LYS A 2 99.45 -13.16 1.66
CA LYS A 2 99.28 -11.89 0.92
C LYS A 2 98.94 -12.03 -0.58
N THR A 3 99.54 -13.00 -1.28
CA THR A 3 99.29 -13.26 -2.71
C THR A 3 97.90 -13.83 -2.99
N ALA A 4 97.36 -14.65 -2.08
CA ALA A 4 96.01 -15.19 -2.19
C ALA A 4 94.96 -14.11 -1.92
N VAL A 5 95.22 -13.19 -0.99
CA VAL A 5 94.36 -12.04 -0.70
C VAL A 5 94.29 -11.09 -1.90
N ALA A 6 95.43 -10.76 -2.52
CA ALA A 6 95.46 -9.91 -3.71
C ALA A 6 94.73 -10.52 -4.91
N ALA A 7 94.80 -11.84 -5.09
CA ALA A 7 94.06 -12.55 -6.14
C ALA A 7 92.54 -12.53 -5.87
N LEU A 8 92.12 -12.67 -4.60
CA LEU A 8 90.73 -12.60 -4.20
C LEU A 8 90.14 -11.19 -4.40
N GLU A 9 90.93 -10.16 -4.10
CA GLU A 9 90.53 -8.76 -4.22
C GLU A 9 90.44 -8.31 -5.68
N ALA A 10 91.37 -8.76 -6.53
CA ALA A 10 91.29 -8.57 -7.98
C ALA A 10 90.09 -9.32 -8.60
N ALA A 11 89.73 -10.50 -8.09
CA ALA A 11 88.52 -11.22 -8.50
C ALA A 11 87.25 -10.47 -8.07
N HIS A 12 87.21 -9.98 -6.83
CA HIS A 12 86.11 -9.18 -6.30
C HIS A 12 85.88 -7.91 -7.14
N GLN A 13 86.94 -7.15 -7.45
CA GLN A 13 86.84 -5.95 -8.30
C GLN A 13 86.34 -6.27 -9.72
N LYS A 14 86.70 -7.42 -10.29
CA LYS A 14 86.18 -7.84 -11.60
C LYS A 14 84.71 -8.24 -11.55
N THR A 15 84.23 -8.81 -10.44
CA THR A 15 82.83 -9.24 -10.27
C THR A 15 81.91 -8.15 -9.71
N ALA A 16 82.44 -7.11 -9.08
CA ALA A 16 81.64 -6.05 -8.46
C ALA A 16 80.68 -5.34 -9.44
N PRO A 17 81.07 -4.98 -10.68
CA PRO A 17 80.14 -4.37 -11.64
C PRO A 17 78.99 -5.32 -12.03
N LEU A 18 79.26 -6.63 -12.10
CA LEU A 18 78.23 -7.63 -12.37
C LEU A 18 77.27 -7.76 -11.19
N ALA A 19 77.78 -7.77 -9.96
CA ALA A 19 76.95 -7.81 -8.75
C ALA A 19 76.07 -6.55 -8.62
N GLU A 20 76.62 -5.36 -8.84
CA GLU A 20 75.86 -4.10 -8.85
C GLU A 20 74.79 -4.09 -9.96
N ALA A 21 75.11 -4.57 -11.16
CA ALA A 21 74.14 -4.69 -12.25
C ALA A 21 73.03 -5.70 -11.92
N MET A 22 73.35 -6.81 -11.25
CA MET A 22 72.36 -7.79 -10.77
C MET A 22 71.44 -7.16 -9.72
N PHE A 23 71.97 -6.46 -8.71
CA PHE A 23 71.16 -5.77 -7.71
C PHE A 23 70.28 -4.67 -8.33
N ALA A 24 70.79 -3.91 -9.29
CA ALA A 24 70.02 -2.91 -10.01
C ALA A 24 68.88 -3.54 -10.85
N ALA A 25 69.14 -4.70 -11.46
CA ALA A 25 68.12 -5.47 -12.19
C ALA A 25 67.07 -6.06 -11.24
N GLU A 26 67.47 -6.55 -10.07
CA GLU A 26 66.58 -7.06 -9.03
C GLU A 26 65.69 -5.96 -8.43
N ALA A 27 66.25 -4.76 -8.20
CA ALA A 27 65.48 -3.59 -7.76
C ALA A 27 64.40 -3.22 -8.79
N LYS A 28 64.75 -3.15 -10.08
CA LYS A 28 63.78 -2.92 -11.17
C LYS A 28 62.72 -4.01 -11.25
N ALA A 29 63.11 -5.28 -11.08
CA ALA A 29 62.16 -6.39 -11.07
C ALA A 29 61.20 -6.32 -9.88
N THR A 30 61.69 -5.90 -8.71
CA THR A 30 60.88 -5.72 -7.50
C THR A 30 59.88 -4.57 -7.66
N GLU A 31 60.33 -3.43 -8.19
CA GLU A 31 59.46 -2.29 -8.51
C GLU A 31 58.38 -2.67 -9.55
N ALA A 32 58.76 -3.40 -10.59
CA ALA A 32 57.82 -3.90 -11.59
C ALA A 32 56.78 -4.87 -10.99
N ARG A 33 57.20 -5.77 -10.08
CA ARG A 33 56.28 -6.66 -9.35
C ARG A 33 55.32 -5.89 -8.45
N SER A 34 55.81 -4.89 -7.71
CA SER A 34 54.97 -4.02 -6.87
C SER A 34 53.94 -3.29 -7.72
N THR A 35 54.38 -2.65 -8.80
CA THR A 35 53.50 -1.94 -9.74
C THR A 35 52.45 -2.87 -10.34
N HIS A 36 52.85 -4.09 -10.72
CA HIS A 36 51.92 -5.09 -11.22
C HIS A 36 50.87 -5.48 -10.18
N SER A 37 51.29 -5.71 -8.92
CA SER A 37 50.37 -5.98 -7.80
C SER A 37 49.38 -4.84 -7.58
N ASP A 38 49.85 -3.59 -7.59
CA ASP A 38 49.01 -2.41 -7.41
C ASP A 38 48.00 -2.25 -8.55
N LEU A 39 48.42 -2.51 -9.80
CA LEU A 39 47.54 -2.50 -10.96
C LEU A 39 46.46 -3.58 -10.88
N LEU A 40 46.79 -4.79 -10.40
CA LEU A 40 45.81 -5.85 -10.17
C LEU A 40 44.78 -5.47 -9.10
N LEU A 41 45.22 -4.87 -7.99
CA LEU A 41 44.32 -4.36 -6.94
C LEU A 41 43.43 -3.24 -7.46
N ARG A 42 43.96 -2.34 -8.30
CA ARG A 42 43.17 -1.27 -8.91
C ARG A 42 42.16 -1.84 -9.90
N GLN A 43 42.55 -2.83 -10.70
CA GLN A 43 41.65 -3.50 -11.63
C GLN A 43 40.51 -4.19 -10.89
N SER A 44 40.81 -4.98 -9.84
CA SER A 44 39.78 -5.66 -9.05
C SER A 44 38.82 -4.66 -8.39
N SER A 45 39.34 -3.55 -7.86
CA SER A 45 38.51 -2.48 -7.30
C SER A 45 37.61 -1.83 -8.35
N LEU A 46 38.09 -1.58 -9.56
CA LEU A 46 37.29 -0.98 -10.63
C LEU A 46 36.19 -1.94 -11.11
N THR A 47 36.52 -3.21 -11.35
CA THR A 47 35.54 -4.24 -11.70
C THR A 47 34.44 -4.33 -10.66
N ALA A 48 34.83 -4.41 -9.38
CA ALA A 48 33.87 -4.44 -8.29
C ALA A 48 32.94 -3.21 -8.35
N ARG A 49 33.47 -1.99 -8.47
CA ARG A 49 32.65 -0.76 -8.54
C ARG A 49 31.67 -0.77 -9.73
N MET A 50 32.09 -1.29 -10.88
CA MET A 50 31.22 -1.43 -12.05
C MET A 50 30.08 -2.44 -11.79
N ASP A 51 30.36 -3.56 -11.13
CA ASP A 51 29.34 -4.54 -10.76
C ASP A 51 28.32 -3.96 -9.78
N ALA A 52 28.78 -3.19 -8.78
CA ALA A 52 27.90 -2.50 -7.83
C ALA A 52 27.00 -1.46 -8.54
N ALA A 53 27.57 -0.64 -9.42
CA ALA A 53 26.81 0.33 -10.21
C ALA A 53 25.76 -0.37 -11.09
N THR A 54 26.11 -1.53 -11.66
CA THR A 54 25.18 -2.33 -12.47
C THR A 54 23.99 -2.83 -11.65
N ARG A 55 24.24 -3.33 -10.43
CA ARG A 55 23.19 -3.78 -9.50
C ARG A 55 22.29 -2.63 -9.05
N ILE A 56 22.86 -1.47 -8.69
CA ILE A 56 22.09 -0.28 -8.32
C ILE A 56 21.22 0.17 -9.49
N ASN A 57 21.74 0.20 -10.71
CA ASN A 57 20.95 0.53 -11.90
C ASN A 57 19.81 -0.47 -12.14
N ALA A 58 20.04 -1.76 -11.90
CA ALA A 58 19.00 -2.78 -11.97
C ALA A 58 17.90 -2.55 -10.92
N LEU A 59 18.26 -2.19 -9.69
CA LEU A 59 17.30 -1.82 -8.65
C LEU A 59 16.49 -0.58 -9.05
N ILE A 60 17.13 0.48 -9.54
CA ILE A 60 16.43 1.70 -9.99
C ILE A 60 15.42 1.36 -11.10
N ALA A 61 15.82 0.52 -12.07
CA ALA A 61 14.92 0.08 -13.13
C ALA A 61 13.74 -0.76 -12.59
N ALA A 62 14.00 -1.65 -11.62
CA ALA A 62 12.96 -2.46 -10.99
C ALA A 62 11.98 -1.60 -10.17
N GLN A 63 12.46 -0.62 -9.41
CA GLN A 63 11.62 0.33 -8.67
C GLN A 63 10.78 1.22 -9.60
N ALA A 64 11.33 1.65 -10.73
CA ALA A 64 10.57 2.38 -11.75
C ALA A 64 9.45 1.51 -12.37
N ALA A 65 9.73 0.22 -12.58
CA ALA A 65 8.72 -0.74 -13.05
C ALA A 65 7.64 -0.99 -11.99
N GLU A 66 8.01 -1.11 -10.72
CA GLU A 66 7.08 -1.22 -9.58
C GLU A 66 6.14 -0.02 -9.52
N GLN A 67 6.69 1.20 -9.57
CA GLN A 67 5.89 2.43 -9.55
C GLN A 67 4.94 2.51 -10.76
N SER A 68 5.42 2.12 -11.94
CA SER A 68 4.59 2.08 -13.16
C SER A 68 3.47 1.06 -13.05
N ALA A 69 3.75 -0.12 -12.48
CA ALA A 69 2.74 -1.15 -12.23
C ALA A 69 1.71 -0.71 -11.18
N GLN A 70 2.13 -0.01 -10.13
CA GLN A 70 1.24 0.58 -9.13
C GLN A 70 0.27 1.58 -9.76
N GLN A 71 0.78 2.47 -10.62
CA GLN A 71 -0.05 3.43 -11.36
C GLN A 71 -1.02 2.71 -12.32
N ASN A 72 -0.60 1.63 -12.97
CA ASN A 72 -1.47 0.82 -13.81
C ASN A 72 -2.61 0.19 -12.99
N VAL A 73 -2.34 -0.37 -11.80
CA VAL A 73 -3.38 -0.89 -10.90
C VAL A 73 -4.42 0.19 -10.58
N ALA A 74 -3.97 1.39 -10.18
CA ALA A 74 -4.87 2.51 -9.89
C ALA A 74 -5.72 2.91 -11.10
N SER A 75 -5.12 2.95 -12.30
CA SER A 75 -5.82 3.23 -13.55
C SER A 75 -6.89 2.18 -13.88
N ARG A 76 -6.58 0.89 -13.71
CA ARG A 76 -7.55 -0.20 -13.93
C ARG A 76 -8.68 -0.19 -12.90
N GLN A 77 -8.40 0.13 -11.65
CA GLN A 77 -9.43 0.31 -10.62
C GLN A 77 -10.40 1.45 -10.98
N ALA A 78 -9.90 2.57 -11.50
CA ALA A 78 -10.75 3.64 -12.00
C ALA A 78 -11.64 3.20 -13.18
N ALA A 79 -11.12 2.34 -14.07
CA ALA A 79 -11.90 1.77 -15.17
C ALA A 79 -13.04 0.86 -14.68
N VAL A 80 -12.83 0.07 -13.62
CA VAL A 80 -13.90 -0.74 -12.99
C VAL A 80 -15.00 0.14 -12.41
N ILE A 81 -14.64 1.26 -11.76
CA ILE A 81 -15.61 2.22 -11.24
C ILE A 81 -16.47 2.78 -12.37
N ALA A 82 -15.84 3.20 -13.47
CA ALA A 82 -16.53 3.72 -14.65
C ALA A 82 -17.42 2.65 -15.32
N ALA A 83 -16.94 1.41 -15.43
CA ALA A 83 -17.72 0.30 -15.98
C ALA A 83 -18.93 -0.05 -15.11
N THR A 84 -18.76 -0.06 -13.78
CA THR A 84 -19.84 -0.28 -12.81
C THR A 84 -20.91 0.82 -12.93
N GLN A 85 -20.49 2.08 -13.03
CA GLN A 85 -21.41 3.19 -13.26
C GLN A 85 -22.17 3.02 -14.58
N SER A 86 -21.49 2.62 -15.65
CA SER A 86 -22.12 2.34 -16.94
C SER A 86 -23.16 1.22 -16.84
N VAL A 87 -22.91 0.16 -16.07
CA VAL A 87 -23.90 -0.89 -15.79
C VAL A 87 -25.13 -0.33 -15.06
N ASN A 88 -24.94 0.52 -14.06
CA ASN A 88 -26.04 1.15 -13.32
C ASN A 88 -26.91 2.06 -14.20
N GLU A 89 -26.29 2.81 -15.11
CA GLU A 89 -26.99 3.60 -16.13
C GLU A 89 -27.80 2.69 -17.07
N GLY A 90 -27.21 1.57 -17.52
CA GLY A 90 -27.89 0.57 -18.35
C GLY A 90 -29.10 -0.05 -17.64
N GLN A 91 -28.98 -0.38 -16.35
CA GLN A 91 -30.10 -0.89 -15.54
C GLN A 91 -31.24 0.14 -15.43
N THR A 92 -30.88 1.42 -15.28
CA THR A 92 -31.86 2.51 -15.22
C THR A 92 -32.57 2.68 -16.56
N ALA A 93 -31.85 2.59 -17.68
CA ALA A 93 -32.43 2.64 -19.02
C ALA A 93 -33.40 1.48 -19.27
N VAL A 94 -33.03 0.24 -18.89
CA VAL A 94 -33.93 -0.92 -19.02
C VAL A 94 -35.22 -0.70 -18.22
N LYS A 95 -35.13 -0.26 -16.96
CA LYS A 95 -36.32 0.06 -16.14
C LYS A 95 -37.21 1.12 -16.80
N SER A 96 -36.62 2.14 -17.41
CA SER A 96 -37.38 3.15 -18.15
C SER A 96 -38.07 2.57 -19.39
N MET A 97 -37.43 1.65 -20.12
CA MET A 97 -38.04 0.99 -21.27
C MET A 97 -39.15 0.00 -20.87
N GLU A 98 -39.01 -0.69 -19.74
CA GLU A 98 -40.06 -1.54 -19.16
C GLU A 98 -41.31 -0.72 -18.82
N GLN A 99 -41.12 0.46 -18.21
CA GLN A 99 -42.22 1.39 -17.93
C GLN A 99 -42.90 1.88 -19.21
N ALA A 100 -42.12 2.25 -20.23
CA ALA A 100 -42.66 2.68 -21.53
C ALA A 100 -43.44 1.55 -22.23
N LEU A 101 -42.95 0.31 -22.15
CA LEU A 101 -43.67 -0.87 -22.65
C LEU A 101 -45.00 -1.06 -21.91
N GLN A 102 -45.02 -0.95 -20.59
CA GLN A 102 -46.24 -1.07 -19.79
C GLN A 102 -47.28 0.00 -20.16
N GLN A 103 -46.83 1.24 -20.38
CA GLN A 103 -47.69 2.34 -20.85
C GLN A 103 -48.23 2.06 -22.25
N ALA A 104 -47.39 1.56 -23.17
CA ALA A 104 -47.81 1.20 -24.52
C ALA A 104 -48.83 0.05 -24.53
N VAL A 105 -48.65 -0.98 -23.70
CA VAL A 105 -49.62 -2.07 -23.52
C VAL A 105 -50.96 -1.54 -23.02
N THR A 106 -50.94 -0.63 -22.04
CA THR A 106 -52.17 -0.03 -21.49
C THR A 106 -52.88 0.83 -22.53
N ALA A 107 -52.15 1.65 -23.29
CA ALA A 107 -52.71 2.46 -24.37
C ALA A 107 -53.29 1.61 -25.51
N GLN A 108 -52.61 0.53 -25.87
CA GLN A 108 -53.07 -0.42 -26.89
C GLN A 108 -54.33 -1.16 -26.46
N THR A 109 -54.42 -1.58 -25.20
CA THR A 109 -55.62 -2.21 -24.65
C THR A 109 -56.82 -1.25 -24.69
N ALA A 110 -56.63 0.01 -24.26
CA ALA A 110 -57.68 1.02 -24.30
C ALA A 110 -58.12 1.39 -25.73
N ALA A 111 -57.17 1.45 -26.67
CA ALA A 111 -57.46 1.71 -28.07
C ALA A 111 -58.23 0.54 -28.72
N ALA A 112 -57.90 -0.71 -28.37
CA ALA A 112 -58.60 -1.89 -28.85
C ALA A 112 -60.06 -1.93 -28.38
N GLU A 113 -60.31 -1.62 -27.10
CA GLU A 113 -61.65 -1.52 -26.54
C GLU A 113 -62.47 -0.40 -27.22
N ALA A 114 -61.87 0.78 -27.40
CA ALA A 114 -62.51 1.91 -28.06
C ALA A 114 -62.85 1.61 -29.52
N ASP A 115 -61.95 0.93 -30.25
CA ASP A 115 -62.17 0.52 -31.63
C ASP A 115 -63.28 -0.52 -31.76
N GLN A 116 -63.30 -1.53 -30.89
CA GLN A 116 -64.36 -2.53 -30.84
C GLN A 116 -65.74 -1.89 -30.59
N VAL A 117 -65.83 -0.95 -29.65
CA VAL A 117 -67.07 -0.23 -29.34
C VAL A 117 -67.51 0.66 -30.50
N ALA A 118 -66.58 1.41 -31.10
CA ALA A 118 -66.88 2.30 -32.23
C ALA A 118 -67.33 1.51 -33.47
N ALA A 119 -66.66 0.40 -33.79
CA ALA A 119 -67.04 -0.50 -34.88
C ALA A 119 -68.43 -1.12 -34.66
N ALA A 120 -68.73 -1.57 -33.44
CA ALA A 120 -70.05 -2.11 -33.11
C ALA A 120 -71.17 -1.06 -33.23
N ASN A 121 -70.92 0.18 -32.78
CA ASN A 121 -71.86 1.28 -32.90
C ASN A 121 -72.09 1.68 -34.37
N ALA A 122 -71.04 1.76 -35.17
CA ALA A 122 -71.13 2.05 -36.60
C ALA A 122 -71.93 0.95 -37.34
N ALA A 123 -71.66 -0.33 -37.05
CA ALA A 123 -72.39 -1.46 -37.62
C ALA A 123 -73.89 -1.40 -37.27
N LYS A 124 -74.23 -1.08 -36.02
CA LYS A 124 -75.62 -0.94 -35.57
C LYS A 124 -76.32 0.24 -36.24
N ALA A 125 -75.65 1.38 -36.38
CA ALA A 125 -76.21 2.55 -37.07
C ALA A 125 -76.45 2.29 -38.57
N ALA A 126 -75.50 1.61 -39.24
CA ALA A 126 -75.65 1.19 -40.62
C ALA A 126 -76.84 0.22 -40.79
N GLN A 127 -77.04 -0.71 -39.84
CA GLN A 127 -78.19 -1.62 -39.84
C GLN A 127 -79.52 -0.86 -39.70
N ILE A 128 -79.60 0.12 -38.79
CA ILE A 128 -80.79 0.98 -38.61
C ILE A 128 -81.07 1.78 -39.88
N HIS A 129 -80.05 2.39 -40.49
CA HIS A 129 -80.18 3.13 -41.74
C HIS A 129 -80.70 2.23 -42.89
N ASN A 130 -80.15 1.02 -43.03
CA ASN A 130 -80.59 0.05 -44.03
C ASN A 130 -82.05 -0.38 -43.82
N LEU A 131 -82.46 -0.65 -42.57
CA LEU A 131 -83.85 -0.98 -42.24
C LEU A 131 -84.81 0.17 -42.55
N LEU A 132 -84.45 1.41 -42.23
CA LEU A 132 -85.24 2.60 -42.56
C LEU A 132 -85.30 2.85 -44.07
N THR A 133 -84.22 2.58 -44.79
CA THR A 133 -84.17 2.67 -46.26
C THR A 133 -85.14 1.67 -46.88
N GLN A 134 -85.12 0.41 -46.42
CA GLN A 134 -86.06 -0.63 -46.85
C GLN A 134 -87.50 -0.25 -46.52
N ALA A 135 -87.79 0.19 -45.29
CA ALA A 135 -89.13 0.60 -44.87
C ALA A 135 -89.67 1.77 -45.69
N THR A 136 -88.83 2.77 -45.99
CA THR A 136 -89.19 3.93 -46.83
C THR A 136 -89.44 3.50 -48.28
N GLY A 137 -88.61 2.60 -48.83
CA GLY A 137 -88.79 2.02 -50.16
C GLY A 137 -90.09 1.21 -50.28
N SER A 138 -90.38 0.35 -49.30
CA SER A 138 -91.63 -0.42 -49.23
C SER A 138 -92.86 0.48 -49.12
N LEU A 139 -92.80 1.56 -48.34
CA LEU A 139 -93.90 2.53 -48.23
C LEU A 139 -94.13 3.25 -49.57
N THR A 140 -93.06 3.61 -50.27
CA THR A 140 -93.13 4.26 -51.59
C THR A 140 -93.77 3.35 -52.64
N GLN A 141 -93.43 2.06 -52.62
CA GLN A 141 -94.08 1.05 -53.48
C GLN A 141 -95.56 0.85 -53.14
N ALA A 142 -95.92 0.82 -51.85
CA ALA A 142 -97.31 0.70 -51.41
C ALA A 142 -98.16 1.91 -51.82
N ALA A 143 -97.59 3.12 -51.77
CA ALA A 143 -98.25 4.34 -52.25
C ALA A 143 -98.48 4.34 -53.78
N ALA A 144 -97.56 3.75 -54.56
CA ALA A 144 -97.69 3.60 -56.01
C ALA A 144 -98.71 2.52 -56.43
N ALA A 145 -99.05 1.57 -55.55
CA ALA A 145 -99.96 0.46 -55.82
C ALA A 145 -101.45 0.79 -55.61
N GLY A 146 -101.80 2.01 -55.19
CA GLY A 146 -103.19 2.49 -55.11
C GLY A 146 -104.01 2.00 -53.90
N THR A 147 -103.38 1.41 -52.89
CA THR A 147 -104.03 1.07 -51.61
C THR A 147 -104.30 2.32 -50.76
N GLU A 148 -105.51 2.43 -50.21
CA GLU A 148 -106.02 3.58 -49.44
C GLU A 148 -105.07 4.12 -48.35
N LEU A 149 -104.97 5.47 -48.34
CA LEU A 149 -104.45 6.36 -47.30
C LEU A 149 -103.18 5.91 -46.53
N VAL A 150 -102.01 6.06 -47.16
CA VAL A 150 -100.78 6.35 -46.40
C VAL A 150 -100.89 7.78 -45.85
N PRO A 151 -100.92 8.00 -44.52
CA PRO A 151 -100.98 9.35 -43.97
C PRO A 151 -99.72 10.13 -44.36
N ALA A 152 -99.86 11.26 -45.06
CA ALA A 152 -98.75 12.18 -45.36
C ALA A 152 -97.79 12.44 -44.18
N PRO A 153 -98.26 12.66 -42.93
CA PRO A 153 -97.36 12.84 -41.78
C PRO A 153 -96.51 11.61 -41.42
N LEU A 154 -96.94 10.40 -41.76
CA LEU A 154 -96.15 9.18 -41.55
C LEU A 154 -94.99 9.10 -42.54
N ALA A 155 -95.23 9.45 -43.81
CA ALA A 155 -94.20 9.48 -44.85
C ALA A 155 -93.13 10.56 -44.57
N GLU A 156 -93.54 11.77 -44.19
CA GLU A 156 -92.60 12.83 -43.77
C GLU A 156 -91.80 12.45 -42.52
N SER A 157 -92.45 11.84 -41.51
CA SER A 157 -91.75 11.37 -40.30
C SER A 157 -90.74 10.26 -40.60
N LEU A 158 -91.06 9.32 -41.50
CA LEU A 158 -90.12 8.28 -41.95
C LEU A 158 -88.95 8.86 -42.72
N GLN A 159 -89.21 9.80 -43.63
CA GLN A 159 -88.16 10.49 -44.39
C GLN A 159 -87.22 11.28 -43.48
N SER A 160 -87.75 12.02 -42.50
CA SER A 160 -86.95 12.73 -41.50
C SER A 160 -86.06 11.78 -40.68
N ARG A 161 -86.63 10.66 -40.23
CA ARG A 161 -85.89 9.62 -39.51
C ARG A 161 -84.81 8.96 -40.37
N LEU A 162 -85.08 8.75 -41.67
CA LEU A 162 -84.09 8.23 -42.62
C LEU A 162 -82.91 9.20 -42.78
N THR A 163 -83.18 10.50 -42.96
CA THR A 163 -82.12 11.51 -43.06
C THR A 163 -81.30 11.61 -41.77
N ALA A 164 -81.95 11.58 -40.60
CA ALA A 164 -81.25 11.56 -39.31
C ALA A 164 -80.41 10.29 -39.10
N ALA A 165 -80.92 9.13 -39.52
CA ALA A 165 -80.20 7.86 -39.46
C ALA A 165 -79.01 7.83 -40.41
N ALA A 166 -79.13 8.41 -41.62
CA ALA A 166 -78.02 8.57 -42.55
C ALA A 166 -76.89 9.41 -41.94
N GLY A 167 -77.20 10.61 -41.42
CA GLY A 167 -76.21 11.47 -40.78
C GLY A 167 -75.56 10.84 -39.54
N THR A 168 -76.33 10.08 -38.75
CA THR A 168 -75.81 9.32 -37.61
C THR A 168 -74.88 8.19 -38.06
N SER A 169 -75.25 7.46 -39.11
CA SER A 169 -74.44 6.39 -39.72
C SER A 169 -73.10 6.92 -40.24
N ASP A 170 -73.11 8.04 -40.96
CA ASP A 170 -71.90 8.67 -41.48
C ASP A 170 -70.98 9.14 -40.35
N THR A 171 -71.55 9.76 -39.32
CA THR A 171 -70.81 10.24 -38.15
C THR A 171 -70.14 9.08 -37.41
N LEU A 172 -70.88 8.00 -37.13
CA LEU A 172 -70.34 6.84 -36.41
C LEU A 172 -69.34 6.05 -37.26
N THR A 173 -69.51 6.01 -38.58
CA THR A 173 -68.52 5.42 -39.50
C THR A 173 -67.20 6.22 -39.47
N ALA A 174 -67.27 7.56 -39.45
CA ALA A 174 -66.09 8.40 -39.31
C ALA A 174 -65.41 8.24 -37.93
N VAL A 175 -66.19 8.05 -36.86
CA VAL A 175 -65.67 7.75 -35.52
C VAL A 175 -64.95 6.39 -35.51
N ALA A 176 -65.53 5.35 -36.10
CA ALA A 176 -64.91 4.02 -36.22
C ALA A 176 -63.63 4.06 -37.07
N ALA A 177 -63.58 4.85 -38.13
CA ALA A 177 -62.35 5.03 -38.91
C ALA A 177 -61.23 5.68 -38.09
N LYS A 178 -61.57 6.68 -37.26
CA LYS A 178 -60.60 7.33 -36.35
C LYS A 178 -60.13 6.40 -35.23
N SER A 179 -61.01 5.58 -34.66
CA SER A 179 -60.62 4.59 -33.65
C SER A 179 -59.69 3.53 -34.23
N ALA A 180 -59.94 3.05 -35.45
CA ALA A 180 -59.08 2.08 -36.11
C ALA A 180 -57.68 2.65 -36.38
N GLN A 181 -57.59 3.92 -36.79
CA GLN A 181 -56.30 4.60 -36.93
C GLN A 181 -55.57 4.75 -35.58
N ALA A 182 -56.29 5.10 -34.52
CA ALA A 182 -55.70 5.19 -33.18
C ALA A 182 -55.19 3.83 -32.68
N MET A 183 -55.92 2.75 -32.96
CA MET A 183 -55.49 1.38 -32.63
C MET A 183 -54.22 1.00 -33.40
N ALA A 184 -54.18 1.23 -34.72
CA ALA A 184 -52.99 0.96 -35.52
C ALA A 184 -51.75 1.75 -35.03
N ALA A 185 -51.94 3.01 -34.61
CA ALA A 185 -50.86 3.81 -34.02
C ALA A 185 -50.39 3.28 -32.65
N ALA A 186 -51.32 2.79 -31.82
CA ALA A 186 -51.01 2.18 -30.54
C ALA A 186 -50.23 0.86 -30.71
N ASP A 187 -50.62 0.00 -31.66
CA ASP A 187 -49.89 -1.22 -32.01
C ASP A 187 -48.47 -0.91 -32.49
N ALA A 188 -48.31 0.08 -33.37
CA ALA A 188 -46.98 0.51 -33.83
C ALA A 188 -46.10 1.00 -32.67
N THR A 189 -46.70 1.73 -31.71
CA THR A 189 -46.01 2.19 -30.50
C THR A 189 -45.59 1.02 -29.61
N LEU A 190 -46.45 0.01 -29.45
CA LEU A 190 -46.16 -1.20 -28.69
C LEU A 190 -45.00 -2.00 -29.30
N VAL A 191 -45.00 -2.18 -30.62
CA VAL A 191 -43.90 -2.86 -31.33
C VAL A 191 -42.58 -2.11 -31.09
N LYS A 192 -42.56 -0.79 -31.27
CA LYS A 192 -41.37 0.03 -31.05
C LYS A 192 -40.89 -0.02 -29.59
N ALA A 193 -41.81 -0.06 -28.62
CA ALA A 193 -41.45 -0.19 -27.21
C ALA A 193 -40.78 -1.53 -26.91
N ARG A 194 -41.24 -2.64 -27.53
CA ARG A 194 -40.60 -3.96 -27.41
C ARG A 194 -39.21 -4.00 -28.03
N GLU A 195 -39.04 -3.41 -29.22
CA GLU A 195 -37.74 -3.30 -29.88
C GLU A 195 -36.74 -2.50 -29.02
N ASN A 196 -37.17 -1.35 -28.49
CA ASN A 196 -36.33 -0.52 -27.63
C ASN A 196 -35.93 -1.24 -26.33
N LEU A 197 -36.85 -1.98 -25.70
CA LEU A 197 -36.53 -2.77 -24.51
C LEU A 197 -35.50 -3.86 -24.84
N THR A 198 -35.67 -4.57 -25.95
CA THR A 198 -34.73 -5.62 -26.40
C THR A 198 -33.34 -5.04 -26.66
N ALA A 199 -33.26 -3.88 -27.33
CA ALA A 199 -32.01 -3.18 -27.56
C ALA A 199 -31.33 -2.71 -26.25
N ALA A 200 -32.11 -2.18 -25.30
CA ALA A 200 -31.60 -1.75 -23.99
C ALA A 200 -31.07 -2.94 -23.17
N GLN A 201 -31.75 -4.09 -23.22
CA GLN A 201 -31.28 -5.32 -22.55
C GLN A 201 -29.98 -5.85 -23.17
N ALA A 202 -29.86 -5.84 -24.50
CA ALA A 202 -28.63 -6.23 -25.18
C ALA A 202 -27.44 -5.30 -24.81
N GLU A 203 -27.67 -3.99 -24.76
CA GLU A 203 -26.64 -3.03 -24.32
C GLU A 203 -26.26 -3.21 -22.85
N LEU A 204 -27.22 -3.52 -21.97
CA LEU A 204 -26.93 -3.85 -20.57
C LEU A 204 -26.02 -5.07 -20.45
N GLU A 205 -26.25 -6.14 -21.21
CA GLU A 205 -25.37 -7.31 -21.20
C GLU A 205 -23.97 -6.99 -21.75
N ARG A 206 -23.87 -6.13 -22.77
CA ARG A 206 -22.58 -5.63 -23.26
C ARG A 206 -21.82 -4.86 -22.17
N ARG A 207 -22.52 -4.01 -21.42
CA ARG A 207 -21.94 -3.24 -20.30
C ARG A 207 -21.50 -4.14 -19.15
N LYS A 208 -22.29 -5.16 -18.80
CA LYS A 208 -21.90 -6.17 -17.79
C LYS A 208 -20.64 -6.92 -18.20
N THR A 209 -20.57 -7.35 -19.47
CA THR A 209 -19.38 -8.02 -20.02
C THR A 209 -18.15 -7.13 -19.93
N ALA A 210 -18.29 -5.83 -20.25
CA ALA A 210 -17.20 -4.87 -20.11
C ALA A 210 -16.78 -4.67 -18.64
N SER A 211 -17.72 -4.68 -17.69
CA SER A 211 -17.40 -4.62 -16.26
C SER A 211 -16.59 -5.82 -15.80
N THR A 212 -17.00 -7.04 -16.17
CA THR A 212 -16.24 -8.26 -15.85
C THR A 212 -14.85 -8.27 -16.49
N ALA A 213 -14.72 -7.77 -17.73
CA ALA A 213 -13.42 -7.62 -18.36
C ALA A 213 -12.52 -6.60 -17.62
N ALA A 214 -13.08 -5.48 -17.17
CA ALA A 214 -12.35 -4.49 -16.38
C ALA A 214 -11.88 -5.07 -15.02
N GLU A 215 -12.71 -5.90 -14.37
CA GLU A 215 -12.33 -6.61 -13.14
C GLU A 215 -11.18 -7.60 -13.39
N ALA A 216 -11.21 -8.32 -14.51
CA ALA A 216 -10.11 -9.21 -14.90
C ALA A 216 -8.80 -8.43 -15.19
N ASP A 217 -8.90 -7.27 -15.82
CA ASP A 217 -7.76 -6.37 -16.06
C ASP A 217 -7.12 -5.89 -14.75
N VAL A 218 -7.93 -5.60 -13.72
CA VAL A 218 -7.42 -5.25 -12.38
C VAL A 218 -6.64 -6.42 -11.77
N ALA A 219 -7.18 -7.63 -11.83
CA ALA A 219 -6.49 -8.82 -11.31
C ALA A 219 -5.15 -9.05 -12.02
N ALA A 220 -5.11 -8.89 -13.36
CA ALA A 220 -3.88 -8.98 -14.12
C ALA A 220 -2.87 -7.88 -13.75
N ALA A 221 -3.33 -6.64 -13.58
CA ALA A 221 -2.48 -5.53 -13.15
C ALA A 221 -1.92 -5.75 -11.74
N GLN A 222 -2.72 -6.30 -10.81
CA GLN A 222 -2.26 -6.64 -9.46
C GLN A 222 -1.19 -7.74 -9.49
N GLN A 223 -1.36 -8.76 -10.34
CA GLN A 223 -0.35 -9.78 -10.52
C GLN A 223 0.98 -9.20 -11.04
N GLN A 224 0.91 -8.30 -12.02
CA GLN A 224 2.09 -7.59 -12.54
C GLN A 224 2.76 -6.71 -11.48
N PHE A 225 1.98 -6.03 -10.65
CA PHE A 225 2.49 -5.25 -9.54
C PHE A 225 3.23 -6.14 -8.53
N SER A 226 2.64 -7.25 -8.11
CA SER A 226 3.30 -8.20 -7.20
C SER A 226 4.60 -8.77 -7.77
N GLN A 227 4.64 -9.05 -9.08
CA GLN A 227 5.87 -9.47 -9.77
C GLN A 227 6.93 -8.36 -9.78
N ALA A 228 6.53 -7.11 -10.00
CA ALA A 228 7.44 -5.97 -10.00
C ALA A 228 8.03 -5.69 -8.61
N VAL A 229 7.21 -5.77 -7.55
CA VAL A 229 7.66 -5.71 -6.15
C VAL A 229 8.69 -6.82 -5.88
N THR A 230 8.37 -8.06 -6.25
CA THR A 230 9.29 -9.19 -6.06
C THR A 230 10.61 -8.98 -6.81
N ALA A 231 10.56 -8.42 -8.02
CA ALA A 231 11.75 -8.12 -8.80
C ALA A 231 12.60 -6.99 -8.17
N ALA A 232 11.95 -5.96 -7.60
CA ALA A 232 12.63 -4.90 -6.87
C ALA A 232 13.30 -5.42 -5.60
N ASP A 233 12.60 -6.24 -4.81
CA ASP A 233 13.15 -6.88 -3.61
C ASP A 233 14.35 -7.78 -3.96
N THR A 234 14.21 -8.61 -5.00
CA THR A 234 15.29 -9.48 -5.50
C THR A 234 16.50 -8.67 -5.98
N ALA A 235 16.27 -7.53 -6.63
CA ALA A 235 17.35 -6.65 -7.07
C ALA A 235 18.03 -5.94 -5.89
N ALA A 236 17.30 -5.64 -4.83
CA ALA A 236 17.81 -4.99 -3.62
C ALA A 236 18.59 -5.95 -2.71
N GLU A 237 18.15 -7.20 -2.59
CA GLU A 237 18.66 -8.21 -1.64
C GLU A 237 20.21 -8.30 -1.56
N PRO A 238 20.97 -8.37 -2.67
CA PRO A 238 22.42 -8.53 -2.57
C PRO A 238 23.17 -7.23 -2.26
N ILE A 239 22.53 -6.06 -2.38
CA ILE A 239 23.21 -4.76 -2.31
C ILE A 239 23.82 -4.51 -0.92
N PRO A 240 23.11 -4.69 0.21
CA PRO A 240 23.70 -4.47 1.53
C PRO A 240 24.92 -5.35 1.80
N ALA A 241 24.85 -6.64 1.45
CA ALA A 241 25.96 -7.58 1.65
C ALA A 241 27.18 -7.22 0.77
N ASP A 242 26.96 -6.83 -0.49
CA ASP A 242 28.04 -6.40 -1.39
C ASP A 242 28.70 -5.10 -0.89
N LEU A 243 27.91 -4.11 -0.48
CA LEU A 243 28.42 -2.87 0.09
C LEU A 243 29.16 -3.10 1.41
N ALA A 244 28.67 -4.00 2.26
CA ALA A 244 29.33 -4.40 3.50
C ALA A 244 30.66 -5.10 3.26
N GLY A 245 30.71 -6.04 2.30
CA GLY A 245 31.95 -6.72 1.89
C GLY A 245 33.03 -5.77 1.35
N ARG A 246 32.65 -4.54 0.99
CA ARG A 246 33.54 -3.49 0.48
C ARG A 246 33.81 -2.38 1.49
N PHE A 247 33.36 -2.53 2.73
CA PHE A 247 33.46 -1.51 3.77
C PHE A 247 32.78 -0.18 3.39
N ALA A 248 31.82 -0.20 2.46
CA ALA A 248 31.03 0.97 2.05
C ALA A 248 29.77 1.14 2.92
N LEU A 249 29.31 0.05 3.54
CA LEU A 249 28.17 0.02 4.46
C LEU A 249 28.57 -0.79 5.70
N SER A 250 28.16 -0.34 6.89
CA SER A 250 28.29 -1.17 8.10
C SER A 250 27.18 -2.24 8.09
N PRO A 251 27.49 -3.54 8.16
CA PRO A 251 26.45 -4.56 8.19
C PRO A 251 25.66 -4.48 9.50
N LEU A 252 24.35 -4.66 9.39
CA LEU A 252 23.49 -4.87 10.55
C LEU A 252 23.88 -6.19 11.22
N LYS A 253 24.34 -6.10 12.46
CA LYS A 253 24.90 -7.16 13.26
C LYS A 253 24.24 -7.12 14.64
N PRO A 254 23.68 -8.24 15.12
CA PRO A 254 23.15 -8.29 16.47
C PRO A 254 24.28 -8.15 17.49
N LEU A 255 24.01 -7.45 18.59
CA LEU A 255 24.91 -7.38 19.73
C LEU A 255 25.02 -8.78 20.36
N SER A 256 26.24 -9.16 20.77
CA SER A 256 26.41 -10.35 21.62
C SER A 256 25.65 -10.14 22.95
N PRO A 257 25.29 -11.21 23.68
CA PRO A 257 24.63 -11.08 24.98
C PRO A 257 25.40 -10.18 25.95
N GLU A 258 26.72 -10.25 25.97
CA GLU A 258 27.59 -9.40 26.77
C GLU A 258 27.57 -7.97 26.28
N GLN A 259 27.70 -7.75 24.96
CA GLN A 259 27.61 -6.41 24.37
C GLN A 259 26.27 -5.76 24.70
N LEU A 260 25.17 -6.48 24.56
CA LEU A 260 23.82 -6.02 24.91
C LEU A 260 23.75 -5.62 26.39
N CYS A 261 24.25 -6.46 27.29
CA CYS A 261 24.25 -6.17 28.72
C CYS A 261 25.06 -4.91 29.06
N TRP A 262 26.27 -4.77 28.49
CA TRP A 262 27.11 -3.60 28.68
C TRP A 262 26.49 -2.32 28.09
N THR A 263 25.84 -2.42 26.93
CA THR A 263 25.10 -1.31 26.34
C THR A 263 23.96 -0.88 27.27
N VAL A 264 23.18 -1.82 27.81
CA VAL A 264 22.13 -1.51 28.81
C VAL A 264 22.72 -0.75 29.99
N PHE A 265 23.86 -1.19 30.55
CA PHE A 265 24.49 -0.47 31.66
C PHE A 265 24.91 0.94 31.33
N ARG A 266 25.38 1.18 30.10
CA ARG A 266 25.82 2.50 29.67
C ARG A 266 24.63 3.44 29.43
N VAL A 267 23.63 3.01 28.67
CA VAL A 267 22.46 3.88 28.36
C VAL A 267 21.58 4.16 29.58
N THR A 268 21.54 3.23 30.55
CA THR A 268 20.83 3.44 31.82
C THR A 268 21.68 4.15 32.87
N THR A 269 22.93 4.52 32.56
CA THR A 269 23.91 5.13 33.48
C THR A 269 24.28 4.28 34.71
N VAL A 270 23.88 3.00 34.73
CA VAL A 270 24.25 2.07 35.81
C VAL A 270 25.76 1.97 35.90
N TYR A 271 26.45 1.85 34.76
CA TYR A 271 27.92 1.82 34.74
C TYR A 271 28.51 3.07 35.41
N ASP A 272 28.04 4.25 35.02
CA ASP A 272 28.58 5.53 35.51
C ASP A 272 28.34 5.73 37.01
N ARG A 273 27.17 5.27 37.51
CA ARG A 273 26.88 5.28 38.96
C ARG A 273 27.82 4.37 39.76
N TYR A 274 28.17 3.20 39.22
CA TYR A 274 29.15 2.32 39.85
C TYR A 274 30.56 2.91 39.80
N VAL A 275 30.96 3.52 38.68
CA VAL A 275 32.24 4.23 38.59
C VAL A 275 32.32 5.36 39.62
N ALA A 276 31.28 6.18 39.75
CA ALA A 276 31.24 7.28 40.73
C ALA A 276 31.30 6.78 42.17
N ALA A 277 30.63 5.66 42.49
CA ALA A 277 30.70 5.04 43.81
C ALA A 277 32.11 4.49 44.10
N GLU A 278 32.72 3.79 43.14
CA GLU A 278 34.09 3.27 43.28
C GLU A 278 35.13 4.38 43.30
N GLU A 279 34.89 5.51 42.64
CA GLU A 279 35.71 6.71 42.75
C GLU A 279 35.65 7.31 44.15
N ALA A 280 34.45 7.39 44.75
CA ALA A 280 34.29 7.84 46.12
C ALA A 280 35.02 6.92 47.10
N GLU A 281 34.95 5.59 46.92
CA GLU A 281 35.69 4.62 47.76
C GLU A 281 37.20 4.67 47.52
N LEU A 282 37.65 4.75 46.26
CA LEU A 282 39.06 4.85 45.93
C LEU A 282 39.65 6.14 46.51
N SER A 283 38.92 7.25 46.47
CA SER A 283 39.37 8.54 47.01
C SER A 283 39.58 8.53 48.53
N LYS A 284 38.92 7.61 49.28
CA LYS A 284 39.19 7.43 50.73
C LYS A 284 40.54 6.77 50.99
N THR A 285 41.01 5.93 50.07
CA THR A 285 42.24 5.14 50.22
C THR A 285 43.43 5.76 49.48
N VAL A 286 43.16 6.37 48.32
CA VAL A 286 44.10 7.08 47.45
C VAL A 286 43.48 8.41 47.05
N PRO A 287 43.67 9.48 47.87
CA PRO A 287 43.12 10.80 47.62
C PRO A 287 43.58 11.40 46.28
N LEU A 288 42.68 12.10 45.60
CA LEU A 288 42.97 12.81 44.35
C LEU A 288 43.66 14.15 44.67
N THR A 289 45.00 14.15 44.77
CA THR A 289 45.78 15.38 45.00
C THR A 289 45.88 16.23 43.72
N GLU A 290 46.27 17.50 43.87
CA GLU A 290 46.48 18.42 42.73
C GLU A 290 47.57 17.91 41.80
N GLU A 291 48.64 17.35 42.37
CA GLU A 291 49.78 16.79 41.63
C GLU A 291 49.34 15.58 40.79
N LEU A 292 48.49 14.71 41.34
CA LEU A 292 47.96 13.56 40.60
C LEU A 292 47.03 13.99 39.46
N ARG A 293 46.27 15.07 39.64
CA ARG A 293 45.38 15.62 38.60
C ARG A 293 46.14 16.21 37.42
N GLN A 294 47.33 16.74 37.66
CA GLN A 294 48.18 17.35 36.63
C GLN A 294 49.07 16.33 35.90
N ASP A 295 49.13 15.07 36.35
CA ASP A 295 49.85 13.98 35.68
C ASP A 295 48.91 13.12 34.80
N PRO A 296 48.99 13.22 33.46
CA PRO A 296 48.16 12.45 32.56
C PRO A 296 48.35 10.92 32.68
N ALA A 297 49.57 10.46 32.98
CA ALA A 297 49.85 9.03 33.12
C ALA A 297 49.23 8.47 34.40
N ALA A 298 49.32 9.21 35.51
CA ALA A 298 48.68 8.83 36.77
C ALA A 298 47.15 8.83 36.66
N MET A 299 46.57 9.81 35.96
CA MET A 299 45.13 9.84 35.69
C MET A 299 44.66 8.68 34.81
N ALA A 300 45.45 8.28 33.81
CA ALA A 300 45.14 7.10 32.99
C ALA A 300 45.15 5.80 33.81
N VAL A 301 46.14 5.63 34.69
CA VAL A 301 46.21 4.47 35.61
C VAL A 301 45.01 4.45 36.57
N ARG A 302 44.66 5.61 37.13
CA ARG A 302 43.49 5.73 38.02
C ARG A 302 42.19 5.40 37.28
N ALA A 303 42.02 5.90 36.05
CA ALA A 303 40.85 5.59 35.21
C ALA A 303 40.73 4.09 34.92
N ALA A 304 41.84 3.43 34.54
CA ALA A 304 41.86 1.99 34.33
C ALA A 304 41.53 1.20 35.62
N GLN A 305 41.98 1.67 36.77
CA GLN A 305 41.64 1.06 38.06
C GLN A 305 40.14 1.18 38.39
N LEU A 306 39.53 2.34 38.10
CA LEU A 306 38.09 2.55 38.29
C LEU A 306 37.26 1.69 37.35
N GLU A 307 37.66 1.60 36.08
CA GLU A 307 37.03 0.70 35.09
C GLU A 307 37.10 -0.76 35.54
N GLN A 308 38.26 -1.23 35.99
CA GLN A 308 38.42 -2.59 36.50
C GLN A 308 37.51 -2.86 37.72
N ARG A 309 37.45 -1.91 38.67
CA ARG A 309 36.58 -2.03 39.85
C ARG A 309 35.09 -2.06 39.48
N ALA A 310 34.66 -1.18 38.58
CA ALA A 310 33.29 -1.17 38.09
C ALA A 310 32.95 -2.48 37.35
N TRP A 311 33.87 -2.97 36.51
CA TRP A 311 33.73 -4.26 35.82
C TRP A 311 33.58 -5.41 36.82
N ASP A 312 34.41 -5.46 37.86
CA ASP A 312 34.36 -6.51 38.88
C ASP A 312 33.02 -6.56 39.63
N LYS A 313 32.37 -5.40 39.82
CA LYS A 313 31.03 -5.30 40.43
C LYS A 313 29.91 -5.71 39.48
N LEU A 314 30.02 -5.35 38.21
CA LEU A 314 28.93 -5.50 37.23
C LEU A 314 28.95 -6.85 36.51
N LYS A 315 30.12 -7.50 36.36
CA LYS A 315 30.27 -8.76 35.61
C LYS A 315 29.37 -9.90 36.06
N GLY A 316 28.94 -9.91 37.33
CA GLY A 316 28.03 -10.93 37.87
C GLY A 316 26.66 -10.97 37.16
N ASN A 317 26.23 -9.86 36.56
CA ASN A 317 24.96 -9.76 35.83
C ASN A 317 25.03 -10.35 34.41
N LEU A 318 26.24 -10.53 33.86
CA LEU A 318 26.43 -11.04 32.50
C LEU A 318 25.86 -12.45 32.33
N GLY A 319 25.96 -13.29 33.38
CA GLY A 319 25.48 -14.68 33.32
C GLY A 319 23.99 -14.79 32.99
N SER A 320 23.16 -13.89 33.51
CA SER A 320 21.72 -13.87 33.21
C SER A 320 21.46 -13.49 31.75
N TYR A 321 22.18 -12.51 31.21
CA TYR A 321 22.06 -12.13 29.80
C TYR A 321 22.59 -13.21 28.85
N VAL A 322 23.74 -13.80 29.16
CA VAL A 322 24.30 -14.91 28.37
C VAL A 322 23.36 -16.11 28.35
N SER A 323 22.73 -16.44 29.49
CA SER A 323 21.76 -17.52 29.56
C SER A 323 20.46 -17.24 28.79
N MET A 324 20.05 -15.98 28.64
CA MET A 324 18.78 -15.63 27.98
C MET A 324 18.93 -15.33 26.48
N TYR A 325 20.00 -14.63 26.12
CA TYR A 325 20.24 -14.15 24.75
C TYR A 325 21.31 -14.97 24.02
N GLY A 326 22.11 -15.77 24.72
CA GLY A 326 23.10 -16.66 24.11
C GLY A 326 22.48 -17.95 23.59
N GLY A 327 23.03 -18.50 22.51
CA GLY A 327 22.59 -19.79 21.98
C GLY A 327 22.82 -20.94 22.97
N ALA A 328 22.09 -22.05 22.80
CA ALA A 328 22.30 -23.25 23.61
C ALA A 328 23.77 -23.72 23.51
N PRO A 329 24.33 -24.35 24.56
CA PRO A 329 25.71 -24.84 24.54
C PRO A 329 25.99 -25.68 23.27
N GLY A 330 26.97 -25.25 22.48
CA GLY A 330 27.36 -25.91 21.22
C GLY A 330 26.68 -25.39 19.95
N GLN A 331 25.76 -24.42 20.04
CA GLN A 331 25.16 -23.77 18.88
C GLN A 331 25.98 -22.54 18.42
N PRO A 332 26.15 -22.33 17.09
CA PRO A 332 26.69 -21.08 16.57
C PRO A 332 25.84 -19.88 17.00
N GLN A 333 26.47 -18.81 17.46
CA GLN A 333 25.79 -17.54 17.83
C GLN A 333 25.73 -16.54 16.67
N THR A 334 25.83 -17.01 15.42
CA THR A 334 25.93 -16.14 14.24
C THR A 334 24.59 -15.55 13.83
N ASP A 335 23.49 -16.25 14.12
CA ASP A 335 22.16 -15.89 13.63
C ASP A 335 21.35 -15.24 14.76
N PHE A 336 20.70 -14.12 14.46
CA PHE A 336 19.77 -13.47 15.37
C PHE A 336 18.53 -14.34 15.57
N TYR A 337 18.10 -14.51 16.82
CA TYR A 337 16.81 -15.09 17.14
C TYR A 337 16.13 -14.30 18.26
N ALA A 338 14.81 -14.18 18.16
CA ALA A 338 13.95 -13.60 19.18
C ALA A 338 13.07 -14.69 19.76
N SER A 339 13.03 -14.83 21.09
CA SER A 339 12.18 -15.81 21.78
C SER A 339 11.18 -15.14 22.73
N PRO A 340 10.04 -15.79 23.01
CA PRO A 340 9.11 -15.34 24.05
C PRO A 340 9.79 -15.18 25.41
N ASP A 341 10.75 -16.05 25.74
CA ASP A 341 11.47 -15.98 27.02
C ASP A 341 12.36 -14.73 27.12
N GLN A 342 13.01 -14.32 26.01
CA GLN A 342 13.78 -13.06 25.96
C GLN A 342 12.86 -11.84 26.16
N ALA A 343 11.69 -11.85 25.52
CA ALA A 343 10.69 -10.79 25.69
C ALA A 343 10.19 -10.75 27.15
N LEU A 344 9.92 -11.92 27.74
CA LEU A 344 9.46 -12.03 29.13
C LEU A 344 10.53 -11.58 30.14
N PHE A 345 11.80 -11.94 29.90
CA PHE A 345 12.94 -11.48 30.69
C PHE A 345 13.10 -9.95 30.64
N THR A 346 12.94 -9.36 29.46
CA THR A 346 13.01 -7.90 29.29
C THR A 346 11.83 -7.21 29.97
N ALA A 347 10.62 -7.77 29.87
CA ALA A 347 9.40 -7.20 30.42
C ALA A 347 9.28 -7.34 31.95
N ASN A 348 9.76 -8.43 32.52
CA ASN A 348 9.57 -8.75 33.95
C ASN A 348 10.88 -8.82 34.74
N GLY A 349 12.02 -8.56 34.10
CA GLY A 349 13.33 -8.56 34.74
C GLY A 349 13.42 -7.43 35.77
N GLY A 350 13.35 -7.77 37.05
CA GLY A 350 13.46 -6.79 38.14
C GLY A 350 14.73 -5.93 38.09
N ALA A 351 15.82 -6.48 37.54
CA ALA A 351 17.06 -5.75 37.31
C ALA A 351 16.91 -4.65 36.24
N ILE A 352 16.32 -4.97 35.08
CA ILE A 352 16.10 -4.01 34.00
C ILE A 352 15.16 -2.90 34.46
N ASN A 353 14.05 -3.27 35.13
CA ASN A 353 13.10 -2.30 35.69
C ASN A 353 13.78 -1.38 36.71
N SER A 354 14.70 -1.90 37.53
CA SER A 354 15.49 -1.07 38.45
C SER A 354 16.50 -0.16 37.75
N TRP A 355 17.02 -0.53 36.59
CA TRP A 355 18.03 0.24 35.85
C TRP A 355 17.41 1.38 35.04
N VAL A 356 16.22 1.17 34.47
CA VAL A 356 15.49 2.22 33.73
C VAL A 356 14.79 3.24 34.65
N ALA A 357 14.68 2.94 35.94
CA ALA A 357 14.09 3.87 36.90
C ALA A 357 14.87 5.21 36.92
N PRO A 358 14.19 6.37 37.06
CA PRO A 358 14.86 7.67 37.02
C PRO A 358 15.95 7.81 38.09
N ALA A 359 17.21 7.87 37.67
CA ALA A 359 18.35 8.00 38.57
C ALA A 359 19.64 8.34 37.82
N GLY A 360 20.55 9.04 38.50
CA GLY A 360 21.94 9.20 38.05
C GLY A 360 22.11 9.96 36.73
N GLY A 361 21.11 10.74 36.32
CA GLY A 361 21.12 11.48 35.06
C GLY A 361 20.80 10.62 33.84
N ASN A 362 20.19 9.44 34.00
CA ASN A 362 19.72 8.61 32.89
C ASN A 362 18.59 9.27 32.08
N SER A 363 18.29 8.72 30.91
CA SER A 363 17.27 9.28 29.99
C SER A 363 15.92 9.48 30.67
N ALA A 364 15.48 8.56 31.53
CA ALA A 364 14.21 8.69 32.24
C ALA A 364 14.18 9.94 33.14
N GLU A 365 15.26 10.22 33.88
CA GLU A 365 15.39 11.43 34.69
C GLU A 365 15.43 12.71 33.82
N ARG A 366 16.08 12.66 32.65
CA ARG A 366 16.16 13.80 31.73
C ARG A 366 14.82 14.11 31.05
N ILE A 367 14.07 13.08 30.65
CA ILE A 367 12.70 13.19 30.12
C ILE A 367 11.77 13.87 31.14
N ILE A 368 11.89 13.50 32.42
CA ILE A 368 11.10 14.11 33.50
C ILE A 368 11.42 15.61 33.63
N LYS A 369 12.70 15.97 33.54
CA LYS A 369 13.18 17.37 33.65
C LYS A 369 12.91 18.21 32.39
N ALA A 370 12.73 17.58 31.24
CA ALA A 370 12.44 18.26 29.99
C ALA A 370 11.03 18.86 30.03
N THR A 371 10.95 20.19 29.99
CA THR A 371 9.67 20.93 29.95
C THR A 371 9.05 20.94 28.55
N ASP A 372 9.88 20.84 27.51
CA ASP A 372 9.45 20.72 26.12
C ASP A 372 9.31 19.22 25.75
N PRO A 373 8.13 18.77 25.27
CA PRO A 373 7.94 17.40 24.78
C PRO A 373 8.90 16.97 23.68
N ARG A 374 9.35 17.89 22.81
CA ARG A 374 10.35 17.56 21.78
C ARG A 374 11.70 17.25 22.40
N VAL A 375 12.15 18.06 23.35
CA VAL A 375 13.39 17.81 24.09
C VAL A 375 13.30 16.48 24.87
N ALA A 376 12.11 16.14 25.39
CA ALA A 376 11.90 14.84 26.02
C ALA A 376 12.09 13.67 25.03
N ALA A 377 11.59 13.79 23.79
CA ALA A 377 11.83 12.82 22.75
C ALA A 377 13.31 12.75 22.35
N GLU A 378 13.99 13.89 22.26
CA GLU A 378 15.44 13.95 21.96
C GLU A 378 16.26 13.23 23.03
N GLU A 379 16.00 13.49 24.32
CA GLU A 379 16.70 12.82 25.44
C GLU A 379 16.45 11.30 25.47
N LEU A 380 15.26 10.86 25.05
CA LEU A 380 14.91 9.45 24.93
C LEU A 380 15.73 8.78 23.80
N TYR A 381 15.60 9.28 22.57
CA TYR A 381 16.20 8.64 21.40
C TYR A 381 17.72 8.81 21.34
N LEU A 382 18.25 9.98 21.68
CA LEU A 382 19.69 10.20 21.70
C LEU A 382 20.34 9.42 22.85
N GLY A 383 19.68 9.35 24.00
CA GLY A 383 20.22 8.66 25.18
C GLY A 383 20.19 7.13 25.08
N VAL A 384 19.21 6.55 24.37
CA VAL A 384 19.06 5.09 24.27
C VAL A 384 19.55 4.53 22.92
N LEU A 385 19.29 5.24 21.81
CA LEU A 385 19.56 4.80 20.45
C LEU A 385 20.60 5.66 19.72
N THR A 386 21.22 6.63 20.39
CA THR A 386 22.30 7.46 19.82
C THR A 386 21.96 8.18 18.51
N ARG A 387 20.67 8.43 18.25
CA ARG A 387 20.16 9.16 17.08
C ARG A 387 19.09 10.18 17.46
N MET A 388 18.81 11.10 16.54
CA MET A 388 17.68 12.02 16.68
C MET A 388 16.35 11.29 16.40
N PRO A 389 15.25 11.68 17.08
CA PRO A 389 13.93 11.18 16.76
C PRO A 389 13.43 11.75 15.41
N THR A 390 12.60 10.98 14.73
CA THR A 390 11.79 11.44 13.59
C THR A 390 10.58 12.24 14.06
N GLU A 391 9.91 12.95 13.15
CA GLU A 391 8.72 13.75 13.51
C GLU A 391 7.57 12.87 14.05
N ASP A 392 7.37 11.68 13.49
CA ASP A 392 6.35 10.74 13.98
C ASP A 392 6.67 10.27 15.40
N GLU A 393 7.94 9.94 15.68
CA GLU A 393 8.39 9.54 17.02
C GLU A 393 8.26 10.67 18.05
N VAL A 394 8.53 11.93 17.66
CA VAL A 394 8.28 13.10 18.53
C VAL A 394 6.80 13.20 18.89
N ASN A 395 5.91 13.00 17.91
CA ASN A 395 4.47 13.03 18.13
C ASN A 395 4.01 11.89 19.06
N GLU A 396 4.53 10.68 18.87
CA GLU A 396 4.23 9.52 19.72
C GLU A 396 4.65 9.75 21.17
N VAL A 397 5.90 10.18 21.41
CA VAL A 397 6.41 10.48 22.76
C VAL A 397 5.58 11.59 23.41
N THR A 398 5.25 12.64 22.66
CA THR A 398 4.45 13.77 23.15
C THR A 398 3.05 13.29 23.57
N ALA A 399 2.38 12.51 22.71
CA ALA A 399 1.06 11.96 23.00
C ALA A 399 1.10 11.02 24.21
N PHE A 400 2.12 10.16 24.29
CA PHE A 400 2.29 9.21 25.39
C PHE A 400 2.48 9.91 26.74
N LEU A 401 3.35 10.91 26.81
CA LEU A 401 3.59 11.68 28.03
C LEU A 401 2.37 12.50 28.45
N ALA A 402 1.57 13.01 27.50
CA ALA A 402 0.37 13.78 27.79
C ALA A 402 -0.78 12.90 28.32
N ALA A 403 -0.88 11.64 27.87
CA ALA A 403 -1.93 10.72 28.26
C ALA A 403 -1.74 10.08 29.65
N ARG A 404 -0.56 10.23 30.27
CA ARG A 404 -0.20 9.57 31.53
C ARG A 404 -0.16 10.56 32.69
N PRO A 405 -0.84 10.27 33.82
CA PRO A 405 -0.83 11.15 34.99
C PRO A 405 0.51 11.11 35.74
N ASP A 406 1.21 9.98 35.73
CA ASP A 406 2.53 9.81 36.32
C ASP A 406 3.61 9.93 35.23
N ARG A 407 4.20 11.13 35.14
CA ARG A 407 5.29 11.42 34.19
C ARG A 407 6.54 10.58 34.48
N SER A 408 6.80 10.23 35.74
CA SER A 408 7.97 9.46 36.13
C SER A 408 7.86 8.03 35.64
N LEU A 409 6.70 7.40 35.86
CA LEU A 409 6.42 6.08 35.34
C LEU A 409 6.40 6.07 33.80
N ALA A 410 5.78 7.07 33.17
CA ALA A 410 5.74 7.18 31.72
C ALA A 410 7.14 7.31 31.10
N ALA A 411 8.04 8.10 31.70
CA ALA A 411 9.42 8.23 31.25
C ALA A 411 10.19 6.90 31.36
N GLN A 412 9.98 6.16 32.45
CA GLN A 412 10.57 4.82 32.64
C GLN A 412 10.05 3.82 31.59
N GLU A 413 8.74 3.82 31.32
CA GLU A 413 8.11 2.97 30.30
C GLU A 413 8.64 3.27 28.89
N LEU A 414 8.87 4.54 28.55
CA LEU A 414 9.45 4.93 27.26
C LEU A 414 10.88 4.40 27.08
N VAL A 415 11.74 4.57 28.10
CA VAL A 415 13.11 4.04 28.07
C VAL A 415 13.10 2.52 27.98
N TRP A 416 12.25 1.86 28.77
CA TRP A 416 12.06 0.41 28.72
C TRP A 416 11.58 -0.06 27.33
N GLY A 417 10.66 0.68 26.70
CA GLY A 417 10.14 0.38 25.37
C GLY A 417 11.25 0.38 24.32
N LEU A 418 12.12 1.39 24.32
CA LEU A 418 13.25 1.44 23.39
C LEU A 418 14.30 0.36 23.68
N LEU A 419 14.62 0.07 24.95
CA LEU A 419 15.51 -1.04 25.31
C LEU A 419 14.99 -2.41 24.86
N SER A 420 13.66 -2.56 24.80
CA SER A 420 12.98 -3.78 24.37
C SER A 420 12.78 -3.85 22.85
N SER A 421 13.13 -2.80 22.12
CA SER A 421 12.94 -2.72 20.67
C SER A 421 13.92 -3.62 19.91
N ALA A 422 13.57 -3.96 18.67
CA ALA A 422 14.50 -4.64 17.78
C ALA A 422 15.73 -3.78 17.50
N GLU A 423 15.56 -2.47 17.29
CA GLU A 423 16.64 -1.52 16.97
C GLU A 423 17.78 -1.55 17.99
N PHE A 424 17.44 -1.58 19.29
CA PHE A 424 18.43 -1.63 20.37
C PHE A 424 19.28 -2.91 20.38
N ARG A 425 18.79 -4.01 19.77
CA ARG A 425 19.51 -5.30 19.72
C ARG A 425 20.58 -5.37 18.63
N PHE A 426 20.63 -4.38 17.73
CA PHE A 426 21.59 -4.34 16.63
C PHE A 426 22.52 -3.12 16.75
N ASN A 427 23.68 -3.19 16.10
CA ASN A 427 24.46 -1.98 15.83
C ASN A 427 23.66 -1.07 14.89
N HIS A 428 23.42 0.17 15.30
CA HIS A 428 22.70 1.18 14.53
C HIS A 428 23.53 2.45 14.41
#